data_AF-A0A974Y1S3-F1
#
_entry.id   AF-A0A974Y1S3-F1
#
_cell.length_a   1.000
_cell.length_b   1.000
_cell.length_c   1.000
_cell.angle_alpha   90.00
_cell.angle_beta   90.00
_cell.angle_gamma   90.00
#
_symmetry.space_group_name_H-M   'P 1'
#
loop_
_entity.id
_entity.type
_entity.pdbx_description
1 polymer ?
#
loop_
_entity_poly.entity_id
_entity_poly.type
_entity_poly.pdbx_seq_one_letter_code
_entity_poly.pdbx_strand_id
1 'polypeptide(L)'
;MSEAPPVLQPSPLDSARFDLQVWRGRAPQVDAKTLAAQILQARCDVAILRTPAGAASGIAGLARWALPVLHADTLVYYRCDLDRYAPAPLRNADLAFSLGTPDDLPELRVLIAHTFSQYVAHYHANPLFGREQILAGYQQWAENHVTDAGSTLWVARREGRIVAFAACHEHAGHEHAGEGHDAAPVFEGVLYGVAPDAAGGGLYGDLIRHTQAVARSRGAREMKVSTQVHNYAVQKVWAREGFHLFEALDTWHVNALLSAGQTIVDRPLTFSAEQIRRFAEVSGDANPLHVDAAAARAAGFPGCIAHGVLAATELSRVLGTDAPGPGTIIRHLEQAFLRPLLADVAYRLVVRIPGGLRESGPMQAVAQVLDEDGQTCMLARSDILRRR
;
A
#
# COMPACT_ATOMS: atom_id res chain seq x y z
N MET A 1 5.57 -28.73 -7.74
CA MET A 1 4.45 -28.14 -6.97
C MET A 1 4.09 -26.84 -7.65
N SER A 2 2.83 -26.62 -8.04
CA SER A 2 2.39 -25.34 -8.62
C SER A 2 2.66 -24.25 -7.60
N GLU A 3 3.49 -23.26 -7.93
CA GLU A 3 3.63 -22.05 -7.10
C GLU A 3 2.26 -21.38 -7.00
N ALA A 4 1.88 -21.00 -5.78
CA ALA A 4 0.68 -20.17 -5.58
C ALA A 4 0.88 -18.82 -6.31
N PRO A 5 -0.17 -18.23 -6.89
CA PRO A 5 -0.06 -16.95 -7.56
C PRO A 5 0.49 -15.87 -6.61
N PRO A 6 1.25 -14.88 -7.12
CA PRO A 6 1.83 -13.85 -6.29
C PRO A 6 0.74 -13.05 -5.58
N VAL A 7 1.00 -12.73 -4.30
CA VAL A 7 0.08 -11.96 -3.46
C VAL A 7 0.06 -10.50 -3.90
N LEU A 8 1.19 -10.00 -4.38
CA LEU A 8 1.38 -8.63 -4.84
C LEU A 8 1.43 -8.56 -6.37
N GLN A 9 0.83 -7.51 -6.91
CA GLN A 9 0.89 -7.12 -8.32
C GLN A 9 1.35 -5.65 -8.44
N PRO A 10 2.05 -5.27 -9.52
CA PRO A 10 2.48 -3.90 -9.68
C PRO A 10 1.27 -2.97 -9.84
N SER A 11 1.34 -1.76 -9.28
CA SER A 11 0.34 -0.72 -9.50
C SER A 11 0.95 0.43 -10.27
N PRO A 12 0.88 0.43 -11.62
CA PRO A 12 1.44 1.52 -12.44
C PRO A 12 0.84 2.89 -12.09
N LEU A 13 -0.46 2.93 -11.79
CA LEU A 13 -1.16 4.17 -11.43
C LEU A 13 -0.65 4.75 -10.12
N ASP A 14 -0.58 3.96 -9.05
CA ASP A 14 -0.06 4.44 -7.77
C ASP A 14 1.45 4.73 -7.87
N SER A 15 2.18 3.95 -8.67
CA SER A 15 3.62 4.17 -8.86
C SER A 15 3.92 5.50 -9.55
N ALA A 16 3.21 5.81 -10.65
CA ALA A 16 3.33 7.08 -11.33
C ALA A 16 2.87 8.26 -10.46
N ARG A 17 1.80 8.06 -9.66
CA ARG A 17 1.26 9.10 -8.78
C ARG A 17 2.24 9.50 -7.68
N PHE A 18 2.91 8.53 -7.07
CA PHE A 18 3.75 8.76 -5.90
C PHE A 18 5.25 8.76 -6.17
N ASP A 19 5.66 8.50 -7.42
CA ASP A 19 7.08 8.35 -7.80
C ASP A 19 7.80 7.28 -6.94
N LEU A 20 7.13 6.14 -6.76
CA LEU A 20 7.57 5.01 -5.95
C LEU A 20 7.20 3.71 -6.64
N GLN A 21 7.94 2.61 -6.43
CA GLN A 21 7.51 1.29 -6.88
C GLN A 21 6.41 0.74 -5.97
N VAL A 22 5.16 1.04 -6.32
CA VAL A 22 3.98 0.64 -5.54
C VAL A 22 3.43 -0.68 -6.05
N TRP A 23 3.25 -1.61 -5.13
CA TRP A 23 2.64 -2.91 -5.39
C TRP A 23 1.39 -3.08 -4.54
N ARG A 24 0.39 -3.81 -5.03
CA ARG A 24 -0.89 -4.00 -4.35
C ARG A 24 -1.27 -5.46 -4.31
N GLY A 25 -1.99 -5.84 -3.26
CA GLY A 25 -2.47 -7.21 -3.14
C GLY A 25 -3.65 -7.35 -2.20
N ARG A 26 -4.29 -8.52 -2.27
CA ARG A 26 -5.27 -8.97 -1.30
C ARG A 26 -4.93 -10.40 -0.92
N ALA A 27 -4.87 -10.68 0.37
CA ALA A 27 -4.56 -12.02 0.88
C ALA A 27 -5.50 -12.38 2.03
N PRO A 28 -6.23 -13.51 1.96
CA PRO A 28 -7.05 -13.98 3.08
C PRO A 28 -6.18 -14.35 4.29
N GLN A 29 -4.97 -14.83 4.04
CA GLN A 29 -3.94 -15.11 5.03
C GLN A 29 -2.58 -14.69 4.47
N VAL A 30 -1.70 -14.23 5.35
CA VAL A 30 -0.36 -13.77 4.99
C VAL A 30 0.67 -14.70 5.59
N ASP A 31 1.51 -15.29 4.74
CA ASP A 31 2.78 -15.86 5.15
C ASP A 31 3.86 -14.78 5.05
N ALA A 32 4.42 -14.39 6.19
CA ALA A 32 5.38 -13.27 6.26
C ALA A 32 6.62 -13.51 5.40
N LYS A 33 7.12 -14.76 5.34
CA LYS A 33 8.32 -15.12 4.58
C LYS A 33 8.08 -14.98 3.09
N THR A 34 6.98 -15.55 2.59
CA THR A 34 6.58 -15.45 1.18
C THR A 34 6.36 -14.01 0.76
N LEU A 35 5.66 -13.23 1.60
CA LEU A 35 5.41 -11.82 1.30
C LEU A 35 6.71 -10.99 1.30
N ALA A 36 7.60 -11.20 2.27
CA ALA A 36 8.90 -10.55 2.30
C ALA A 36 9.73 -10.88 1.06
N ALA A 37 9.75 -12.15 0.64
CA ALA A 37 10.44 -12.57 -0.58
C ALA A 37 9.89 -11.87 -1.83
N GLN A 38 8.56 -11.77 -1.98
CA GLN A 38 7.94 -11.03 -3.08
C GLN A 38 8.30 -9.55 -3.06
N ILE A 39 8.26 -8.89 -1.90
CA ILE A 39 8.63 -7.47 -1.75
C ILE A 39 10.08 -7.23 -2.18
N LEU A 40 11.00 -8.08 -1.72
CA LEU A 40 12.42 -7.98 -2.05
C LEU A 40 12.69 -8.23 -3.53
N GLN A 41 12.08 -9.28 -4.11
CA GLN A 41 12.22 -9.63 -5.52
C GLN A 41 11.64 -8.55 -6.44
N ALA A 42 10.49 -8.00 -6.08
CA ALA A 42 9.84 -6.92 -6.81
C ALA A 42 10.55 -5.57 -6.67
N ARG A 43 11.58 -5.47 -5.80
CA ARG A 43 12.24 -4.20 -5.43
C ARG A 43 11.23 -3.12 -5.02
N CYS A 44 10.17 -3.55 -4.35
CA CYS A 44 9.04 -2.72 -3.98
C CYS A 44 9.47 -1.60 -3.03
N ASP A 45 8.89 -0.41 -3.19
CA ASP A 45 9.06 0.71 -2.26
C ASP A 45 7.94 0.76 -1.25
N VAL A 46 6.69 0.61 -1.70
CA VAL A 46 5.51 0.51 -0.83
C VAL A 46 4.60 -0.61 -1.33
N ALA A 47 4.34 -1.60 -0.48
CA ALA A 47 3.31 -2.61 -0.74
C ALA A 47 2.01 -2.24 -0.01
N ILE A 48 0.89 -2.14 -0.71
CA ILE A 48 -0.44 -1.90 -0.16
C ILE A 48 -1.21 -3.21 -0.19
N LEU A 49 -1.37 -3.84 0.97
CA LEU A 49 -2.01 -5.14 1.09
C LEU A 49 -3.33 -5.04 1.84
N ARG A 50 -4.36 -5.74 1.36
CA ARG A 50 -5.60 -5.95 2.11
C ARG A 50 -5.70 -7.36 2.68
N THR A 51 -6.05 -7.47 3.95
CA THR A 51 -6.36 -8.74 4.62
C THR A 51 -7.74 -8.65 5.27
N PRO A 52 -8.43 -9.78 5.56
CA PRO A 52 -9.58 -9.75 6.45
C PRO A 52 -9.27 -9.01 7.75
N ALA A 53 -10.21 -8.21 8.24
CA ALA A 53 -10.02 -7.45 9.47
C ALA A 53 -9.71 -8.40 10.65
N GLY A 54 -8.69 -8.06 11.43
CA GLY A 54 -8.22 -8.89 12.55
C GLY A 54 -7.24 -10.01 12.17
N ALA A 55 -6.97 -10.25 10.88
CA ALA A 55 -5.99 -11.23 10.40
C ALA A 55 -4.54 -10.68 10.40
N ALA A 56 -4.13 -9.99 11.47
CA ALA A 56 -2.89 -9.21 11.51
C ALA A 56 -1.60 -10.04 11.77
N SER A 57 -1.72 -11.29 12.24
CA SER A 57 -0.57 -12.08 12.73
C SER A 57 0.50 -12.32 11.66
N GLY A 58 0.08 -12.64 10.43
CA GLY A 58 0.98 -12.84 9.31
C GLY A 58 1.72 -11.56 8.90
N ILE A 59 1.03 -10.43 8.95
CA ILE A 59 1.59 -9.13 8.59
C ILE A 59 2.59 -8.63 9.64
N ALA A 60 2.26 -8.77 10.93
CA ALA A 60 3.17 -8.41 12.02
C ALA A 60 4.50 -9.19 11.95
N GLY A 61 4.49 -10.40 11.36
CA GLY A 61 5.68 -11.21 11.12
C GLY A 61 6.73 -10.54 10.21
N LEU A 62 6.36 -9.55 9.40
CA LEU A 62 7.27 -8.81 8.53
C LEU A 62 8.33 -7.99 9.29
N ALA A 63 8.10 -7.66 10.57
CA ALA A 63 9.09 -6.98 11.40
C ALA A 63 10.43 -7.77 11.48
N ARG A 64 10.40 -9.11 11.36
CA ARG A 64 11.61 -9.95 11.34
C ARG A 64 12.47 -9.76 10.07
N TRP A 65 11.95 -9.05 9.08
CA TRP A 65 12.56 -8.89 7.76
C TRP A 65 13.03 -7.45 7.52
N ALA A 66 13.04 -6.59 8.56
CA ALA A 66 13.31 -5.16 8.44
C ALA A 66 12.39 -4.47 7.41
N LEU A 67 11.12 -4.89 7.40
CA LEU A 67 10.07 -4.38 6.53
C LEU A 67 8.98 -3.75 7.42
N PRO A 68 9.04 -2.44 7.67
CA PRO A 68 8.13 -1.77 8.57
C PRO A 68 6.72 -1.77 8.00
N VAL A 69 5.75 -2.13 8.85
CA VAL A 69 4.35 -2.21 8.51
C VAL A 69 3.58 -1.11 9.22
N LEU A 70 2.70 -0.46 8.48
CA LEU A 70 1.70 0.49 8.95
C LEU A 70 0.31 -0.10 8.72
N HIS A 71 -0.55 -0.15 9.75
CA HIS A 71 -1.99 -0.26 9.54
C HIS A 71 -2.51 1.10 9.07
N ALA A 72 -2.99 1.16 7.84
CA ALA A 72 -3.34 2.41 7.19
C ALA A 72 -4.81 2.78 7.44
N ASP A 73 -5.72 1.80 7.35
CA ASP A 73 -7.15 1.94 7.66
C ASP A 73 -7.84 0.57 7.60
N THR A 74 -9.13 0.51 7.92
CA THR A 74 -10.00 -0.64 7.65
C THR A 74 -11.08 -0.24 6.65
N LEU A 75 -11.11 -0.91 5.49
CA LEU A 75 -12.15 -0.74 4.48
C LEU A 75 -13.33 -1.66 4.80
N VAL A 76 -14.53 -1.10 4.91
CA VAL A 76 -15.76 -1.85 5.17
C VAL A 76 -16.65 -1.91 3.93
N TYR A 77 -17.17 -3.09 3.64
CA TYR A 77 -18.07 -3.37 2.53
C TYR A 77 -19.47 -3.66 3.04
N TYR A 78 -20.43 -3.00 2.40
CA TYR A 78 -21.85 -3.13 2.64
C TYR A 78 -22.53 -3.67 1.40
N ARG A 79 -23.55 -4.50 1.59
CA ARG A 79 -24.38 -5.04 0.50
C ARG A 79 -25.85 -4.79 0.75
N CYS A 80 -26.60 -4.56 -0.32
CA CYS A 80 -28.05 -4.49 -0.34
C CYS A 80 -28.57 -5.60 -1.27
N ASP A 81 -29.48 -6.43 -0.77
CA ASP A 81 -30.23 -7.42 -1.55
C ASP A 81 -31.41 -6.70 -2.22
N LEU A 82 -31.35 -6.50 -3.54
CA LEU A 82 -32.34 -5.74 -4.30
C LEU A 82 -33.60 -6.55 -4.65
N ASP A 83 -33.56 -7.88 -4.49
CA ASP A 83 -34.74 -8.73 -4.60
C ASP A 83 -35.64 -8.57 -3.36
N ARG A 84 -35.02 -8.35 -2.20
CA ARG A 84 -35.72 -8.19 -0.92
C ARG A 84 -35.95 -6.74 -0.50
N TYR A 85 -35.11 -5.81 -0.97
CA TYR A 85 -35.20 -4.40 -0.62
C TYR A 85 -35.75 -3.57 -1.79
N ALA A 86 -36.84 -2.85 -1.54
CA ALA A 86 -37.37 -1.87 -2.48
C ALA A 86 -36.82 -0.47 -2.12
N PRO A 87 -36.10 0.22 -3.03
CA PRO A 87 -35.58 1.55 -2.76
C PRO A 87 -36.71 2.53 -2.43
N ALA A 88 -36.49 3.36 -1.40
CA ALA A 88 -37.43 4.40 -1.04
C ALA A 88 -37.52 5.47 -2.16
N PRO A 89 -38.64 6.21 -2.26
CA PRO A 89 -38.74 7.34 -3.17
C PRO A 89 -37.67 8.41 -2.90
N LEU A 90 -37.30 9.15 -3.95
CA LEU A 90 -36.45 10.33 -3.84
C LEU A 90 -37.15 11.38 -2.96
N ARG A 91 -36.39 11.99 -2.05
CA ARG A 91 -36.89 13.02 -1.14
C ARG A 91 -36.88 14.41 -1.78
N ASN A 92 -35.90 14.68 -2.63
CA ASN A 92 -35.70 15.97 -3.28
C ASN A 92 -36.25 15.89 -4.72
N ALA A 93 -37.48 16.38 -4.91
CA ALA A 93 -38.17 16.34 -6.21
C ALA A 93 -37.58 17.29 -7.26
N ASP A 94 -36.74 18.23 -6.83
CA ASP A 94 -36.06 19.22 -7.64
C ASP A 94 -34.72 18.73 -8.22
N LEU A 95 -34.28 17.51 -7.86
CA LEU A 95 -33.06 16.91 -8.41
C LEU A 95 -33.31 16.24 -9.74
N ALA A 96 -32.48 16.57 -10.73
CA ALA A 96 -32.40 15.87 -12.01
C ALA A 96 -31.15 15.00 -12.06
N PHE A 97 -31.32 13.69 -12.23
CA PHE A 97 -30.20 12.75 -12.40
C PHE A 97 -29.93 12.49 -13.88
N SER A 98 -28.67 12.51 -14.29
CA SER A 98 -28.23 12.11 -15.63
C SER A 98 -26.90 11.37 -15.58
N LEU A 99 -26.54 10.74 -16.70
CA LEU A 99 -25.16 10.29 -16.91
C LEU A 99 -24.24 11.51 -16.99
N GLY A 100 -23.05 11.39 -16.41
CA GLY A 100 -21.96 12.34 -16.56
C GLY A 100 -21.32 12.17 -17.92
N THR A 101 -20.99 13.29 -18.57
CA THR A 101 -20.34 13.32 -19.87
C THR A 101 -18.99 14.04 -19.79
N PRO A 102 -18.14 13.97 -20.84
CA PRO A 102 -16.92 14.75 -20.88
C PRO A 102 -17.13 16.26 -20.67
N ASP A 103 -18.29 16.81 -21.06
CA ASP A 103 -18.63 18.22 -20.88
C ASP A 103 -18.83 18.61 -19.41
N ASP A 104 -19.13 17.63 -18.54
CA ASP A 104 -19.32 17.84 -17.10
C ASP A 104 -18.00 17.87 -16.32
N LEU A 105 -16.90 17.40 -16.92
CA LEU A 105 -15.61 17.25 -16.24
C LEU A 105 -15.07 18.54 -15.59
N PRO A 106 -15.18 19.73 -16.21
CA PRO A 106 -14.73 20.97 -15.57
C PRO A 106 -15.43 21.25 -14.24
N GLU A 107 -16.76 21.08 -14.18
CA GLU A 107 -17.54 21.29 -12.95
C GLU A 107 -17.31 20.17 -11.93
N LEU A 108 -17.25 18.92 -12.39
CA LEU A 108 -16.94 17.75 -11.55
C LEU A 108 -15.58 17.86 -10.86
N ARG A 109 -14.54 18.32 -11.55
CA ARG A 109 -13.20 18.50 -10.96
C ARG A 109 -13.22 19.45 -9.76
N VAL A 110 -13.99 20.54 -9.85
CA VAL A 110 -14.17 21.50 -8.75
C VAL A 110 -14.94 20.86 -7.60
N LEU A 111 -16.05 20.18 -7.91
CA LEU A 111 -16.87 19.48 -6.92
C LEU A 111 -16.07 18.42 -6.15
N ILE A 112 -15.29 17.59 -6.86
CA ILE A 112 -14.45 16.54 -6.28
C ILE A 112 -13.37 17.14 -5.39
N ALA A 113 -12.68 18.18 -5.87
CA ALA A 113 -11.66 18.86 -5.07
C ALA A 113 -12.24 19.36 -3.74
N HIS A 114 -13.42 19.98 -3.78
CA HIS A 114 -14.09 20.46 -2.57
C HIS A 114 -14.57 19.30 -1.68
N THR A 115 -15.20 18.29 -2.26
CA THR A 115 -15.79 17.14 -1.54
C THR A 115 -14.72 16.32 -0.80
N PHE A 116 -13.57 16.07 -1.44
CA PHE A 116 -12.52 15.23 -0.86
C PHE A 116 -11.39 16.00 -0.19
N SER A 117 -11.43 17.34 -0.18
CA SER A 117 -10.42 18.16 0.50
C SER A 117 -10.23 17.80 1.99
N GLN A 118 -11.29 17.33 2.65
CA GLN A 118 -11.28 16.90 4.06
C GLN A 118 -11.46 15.39 4.23
N TYR A 119 -11.60 14.64 3.13
CA TYR A 119 -11.77 13.20 3.20
C TYR A 119 -10.44 12.52 3.50
N VAL A 120 -10.40 11.77 4.60
CA VAL A 120 -9.25 10.96 4.97
C VAL A 120 -9.46 9.55 4.42
N ALA A 121 -8.50 9.10 3.62
CA ALA A 121 -8.41 7.73 3.11
C ALA A 121 -7.11 7.09 3.57
N HIS A 122 -6.99 5.77 3.45
CA HIS A 122 -5.81 5.01 3.88
C HIS A 122 -4.46 5.58 3.39
N TYR A 123 -4.39 6.21 2.20
CA TYR A 123 -3.17 6.86 1.72
C TYR A 123 -2.65 7.94 2.69
N HIS A 124 -3.53 8.67 3.36
CA HIS A 124 -3.17 9.75 4.29
C HIS A 124 -2.47 9.26 5.56
N ALA A 125 -2.60 7.98 5.91
CA ALA A 125 -1.89 7.39 7.03
C ALA A 125 -0.38 7.27 6.76
N ASN A 126 0.04 7.23 5.49
CA ASN A 126 1.43 7.02 5.12
C ASN A 126 2.13 8.35 4.80
N PRO A 127 3.16 8.75 5.56
CA PRO A 127 3.87 10.00 5.32
C PRO A 127 4.65 10.02 3.99
N LEU A 128 4.82 8.88 3.34
CA LEU A 128 5.44 8.78 2.00
C LEU A 128 4.53 9.30 0.88
N PHE A 129 3.23 9.41 1.12
CA PHE A 129 2.26 9.83 0.13
C PHE A 129 1.88 11.30 0.35
N GLY A 130 2.24 12.16 -0.60
CA GLY A 130 1.95 13.59 -0.49
C GLY A 130 0.46 13.89 -0.70
N ARG A 131 -0.05 14.86 0.06
CA ARG A 131 -1.48 15.22 0.10
C ARG A 131 -2.01 15.72 -1.25
N GLU A 132 -1.20 16.48 -1.97
CA GLU A 132 -1.55 16.98 -3.30
C GLU A 132 -1.72 15.84 -4.31
N GLN A 133 -0.80 14.86 -4.28
CA GLN A 133 -0.87 13.67 -5.13
C GLN A 133 -2.09 12.81 -4.80
N ILE A 134 -2.46 12.69 -3.52
CA ILE A 134 -3.67 11.98 -3.11
C ILE A 134 -4.93 12.66 -3.67
N LEU A 135 -5.04 13.99 -3.53
CA LEU A 135 -6.19 14.75 -4.04
C LEU A 135 -6.32 14.66 -5.56
N ALA A 136 -5.21 14.84 -6.28
CA ALA A 136 -5.16 14.67 -7.74
C ALA A 136 -5.62 13.27 -8.16
N GLY A 137 -5.35 12.26 -7.33
CA GLY A 137 -5.82 10.89 -7.53
C GLY A 137 -7.34 10.76 -7.60
N TYR A 138 -8.09 11.49 -6.78
CA TYR A 138 -9.57 11.48 -6.81
C TYR A 138 -10.13 12.13 -8.07
N GLN A 139 -9.50 13.19 -8.56
CA GLN A 139 -9.90 13.87 -9.79
C GLN A 139 -9.69 12.97 -11.00
N GLN A 140 -8.49 12.37 -11.13
CA GLN A 140 -8.20 11.41 -12.20
C GLN A 140 -9.15 10.21 -12.14
N TRP A 141 -9.47 9.73 -10.94
CA TRP A 141 -10.36 8.60 -10.76
C TRP A 141 -11.78 8.88 -11.29
N ALA A 142 -12.31 10.08 -11.05
CA ALA A 142 -13.63 10.44 -11.57
C ALA A 142 -13.64 10.66 -13.08
N GLU A 143 -12.55 11.20 -13.64
CA GLU A 143 -12.38 11.32 -15.09
C GLU A 143 -12.46 9.95 -15.76
N ASN A 144 -11.75 8.96 -15.21
CA ASN A 144 -11.79 7.58 -15.70
C ASN A 144 -13.21 7.00 -15.65
N HIS A 145 -14.05 7.36 -14.67
CA HIS A 145 -15.44 6.87 -14.57
C HIS A 145 -16.39 7.49 -15.59
N VAL A 146 -15.99 8.57 -16.25
CA VAL A 146 -16.71 9.15 -17.40
C VAL A 146 -16.31 8.44 -18.69
N THR A 147 -15.07 7.94 -18.78
CA THR A 147 -14.48 7.47 -20.04
C THR A 147 -14.37 5.95 -20.18
N ASP A 148 -14.24 5.21 -19.08
CA ASP A 148 -13.89 3.80 -19.09
C ASP A 148 -15.11 2.89 -19.34
N ALA A 149 -14.93 1.87 -20.18
CA ALA A 149 -15.96 0.87 -20.43
C ALA A 149 -16.23 0.03 -19.17
N GLY A 150 -17.50 -0.05 -18.74
CA GLY A 150 -17.91 -0.77 -17.51
C GLY A 150 -18.01 0.11 -16.27
N SER A 151 -17.62 1.39 -16.38
CA SER A 151 -17.83 2.41 -15.36
C SER A 151 -18.99 3.32 -15.75
N THR A 152 -19.70 3.85 -14.76
CA THR A 152 -20.76 4.83 -14.98
C THR A 152 -20.66 5.92 -13.92
N LEU A 153 -20.58 7.17 -14.37
CA LEU A 153 -20.74 8.33 -13.50
C LEU A 153 -22.17 8.87 -13.63
N TRP A 154 -22.90 8.92 -12.51
CA TRP A 154 -24.15 9.64 -12.38
C TRP A 154 -23.92 11.00 -11.75
N VAL A 155 -24.66 11.99 -12.19
CA VAL A 155 -24.61 13.37 -11.70
C VAL A 155 -26.02 13.83 -11.35
N ALA A 156 -26.16 14.48 -10.20
CA ALA A 156 -27.41 15.08 -9.75
C ALA A 156 -27.31 16.60 -9.90
N ARG A 157 -28.28 17.19 -10.60
CA ARG A 157 -28.36 18.63 -10.84
C ARG A 157 -29.50 19.28 -10.10
N ARG A 158 -29.25 20.50 -9.64
CA ARG A 158 -30.23 21.44 -9.10
C ARG A 158 -30.03 22.76 -9.82
N GLU A 159 -31.10 23.28 -10.44
CA GLU A 159 -31.05 24.54 -11.21
C GLU A 159 -29.93 24.54 -12.28
N GLY A 160 -29.68 23.39 -12.90
CA GLY A 160 -28.66 23.22 -13.95
C GLY A 160 -27.22 23.01 -13.45
N ARG A 161 -26.95 23.12 -12.14
CA ARG A 161 -25.62 22.91 -11.54
C ARG A 161 -25.47 21.52 -10.95
N ILE A 162 -24.30 20.90 -11.08
CA ILE A 162 -23.98 19.60 -10.48
C ILE A 162 -23.75 19.80 -8.98
N VAL A 163 -24.66 19.24 -8.18
CA VAL A 163 -24.60 19.31 -6.70
C VAL A 163 -24.16 18.00 -6.06
N ALA A 164 -24.13 16.91 -6.83
CA ALA A 164 -23.65 15.62 -6.35
C ALA A 164 -23.31 14.69 -7.52
N PHE A 165 -22.52 13.65 -7.25
CA PHE A 165 -22.21 12.60 -8.20
C PHE A 165 -22.12 11.22 -7.51
N ALA A 166 -22.29 10.17 -8.31
CA ALA A 166 -22.15 8.78 -7.92
C ALA A 166 -21.44 8.00 -9.03
N ALA A 167 -20.25 7.51 -8.73
CA ALA A 167 -19.46 6.70 -9.63
C ALA A 167 -19.64 5.23 -9.27
N CYS A 168 -20.01 4.43 -10.26
CA CYS A 168 -20.39 3.04 -10.11
C CYS A 168 -19.65 2.17 -11.13
N HIS A 169 -19.39 0.93 -10.75
CA HIS A 169 -18.92 -0.12 -11.64
C HIS A 169 -20.01 -1.17 -11.86
N GLU A 170 -20.08 -1.68 -13.07
CA GLU A 170 -20.92 -2.81 -13.45
C GLU A 170 -20.05 -3.92 -14.00
N HIS A 171 -20.07 -5.07 -13.34
CA HIS A 171 -19.29 -6.23 -13.75
C HIS A 171 -20.21 -7.46 -13.91
N ALA A 172 -19.91 -8.28 -14.91
CA ALA A 172 -20.53 -9.59 -15.06
C ALA A 172 -20.25 -10.40 -13.79
N GLY A 173 -21.29 -10.97 -13.17
CA GLY A 173 -21.16 -11.58 -11.86
C GLY A 173 -20.15 -12.72 -11.87
N HIS A 174 -19.03 -12.55 -11.15
CA HIS A 174 -18.22 -13.57 -10.47
C HIS A 174 -17.03 -12.91 -9.76
N GLU A 175 -17.27 -12.11 -8.71
CA GLU A 175 -16.26 -11.90 -7.67
C GLU A 175 -16.94 -12.00 -6.30
N HIS A 176 -16.58 -13.06 -5.55
CA HIS A 176 -17.02 -13.42 -4.19
C HIS A 176 -18.36 -14.16 -4.06
N ALA A 177 -18.79 -14.89 -5.09
CA ALA A 177 -19.86 -15.87 -4.93
C ALA A 177 -19.35 -17.08 -4.12
N GLY A 178 -19.71 -17.13 -2.83
CA GLY A 178 -19.91 -18.42 -2.18
C GLY A 178 -20.92 -19.23 -2.99
N GLU A 179 -20.70 -20.54 -3.03
CA GLU A 179 -21.42 -21.55 -3.81
C GLU A 179 -22.91 -21.23 -4.07
N GLY A 180 -23.29 -21.03 -5.35
CA GLY A 180 -24.68 -21.25 -5.81
C GLY A 180 -25.52 -20.07 -6.32
N HIS A 181 -24.97 -18.93 -6.75
CA HIS A 181 -25.79 -17.82 -7.31
C HIS A 181 -25.44 -17.42 -8.76
N ASP A 182 -26.50 -17.20 -9.55
CA ASP A 182 -26.60 -16.90 -10.99
C ASP A 182 -25.63 -15.80 -11.50
N ALA A 183 -25.42 -15.79 -12.83
CA ALA A 183 -24.67 -14.81 -13.63
C ALA A 183 -25.25 -13.36 -13.63
N ALA A 184 -25.99 -12.96 -12.60
CA ALA A 184 -26.54 -11.61 -12.48
C ALA A 184 -25.41 -10.57 -12.35
N PRO A 185 -25.56 -9.37 -12.94
CA PRO A 185 -24.54 -8.33 -12.84
C PRO A 185 -24.44 -7.83 -11.39
N VAL A 186 -23.21 -7.57 -10.94
CA VAL A 186 -22.95 -6.90 -9.67
C VAL A 186 -22.80 -5.42 -9.94
N PHE A 187 -23.56 -4.61 -9.21
CA PHE A 187 -23.46 -3.15 -9.24
C PHE A 187 -22.72 -2.66 -8.00
N GLU A 188 -21.56 -2.02 -8.18
CA GLU A 188 -20.77 -1.49 -7.08
C GLU A 188 -20.70 0.04 -7.14
N GLY A 189 -21.20 0.70 -6.09
CA GLY A 189 -21.00 2.13 -5.88
C GLY A 189 -19.63 2.37 -5.25
N VAL A 190 -18.71 2.96 -6.02
CA VAL A 190 -17.29 3.05 -5.65
C VAL A 190 -16.92 4.41 -5.07
N LEU A 191 -17.57 5.49 -5.54
CA LEU A 191 -17.34 6.84 -5.02
C LEU A 191 -18.62 7.67 -5.12
N TYR A 192 -18.93 8.36 -4.03
CA TYR A 192 -20.06 9.27 -3.96
C TYR A 192 -19.57 10.60 -3.42
N GLY A 193 -20.09 11.69 -3.97
CA GLY A 193 -19.78 13.03 -3.48
C GLY A 193 -20.99 13.94 -3.53
N VAL A 194 -21.07 14.82 -2.53
CA VAL A 194 -22.10 15.84 -2.42
C VAL A 194 -21.39 17.16 -2.17
N ALA A 195 -21.81 18.21 -2.88
CA ALA A 195 -21.26 19.53 -2.71
C ALA A 195 -21.43 19.99 -1.25
N PRO A 196 -20.39 20.48 -0.57
CA PRO A 196 -20.47 20.83 0.85
C PRO A 196 -21.57 21.87 1.17
N ASP A 197 -21.84 22.79 0.26
CA ASP A 197 -22.90 23.80 0.33
C ASP A 197 -24.30 23.24 0.04
N ALA A 198 -24.39 22.11 -0.64
CA ALA A 198 -25.60 21.33 -0.84
C ALA A 198 -25.77 20.18 0.17
N ALA A 199 -24.81 20.00 1.10
CA ALA A 199 -24.83 18.93 2.07
C ALA A 199 -25.97 19.12 3.09
N GLY A 200 -26.57 18.00 3.50
CA GLY A 200 -27.82 18.00 4.27
C GLY A 200 -29.02 17.71 3.39
N GLY A 201 -30.24 17.83 3.94
CA GLY A 201 -31.49 17.64 3.17
C GLY A 201 -31.78 16.23 2.65
N GLY A 202 -30.87 15.26 2.82
CA GLY A 202 -31.03 13.89 2.33
C GLY A 202 -30.46 13.65 0.92
N LEU A 203 -29.71 14.61 0.35
CA LEU A 203 -29.14 14.51 -1.01
C LEU A 203 -28.28 13.25 -1.22
N TYR A 204 -27.42 12.91 -0.26
CA TYR A 204 -26.64 11.65 -0.32
C TYR A 204 -27.54 10.40 -0.31
N GLY A 205 -28.64 10.42 0.46
CA GLY A 205 -29.60 9.31 0.46
C GLY A 205 -30.30 9.16 -0.87
N ASP A 206 -30.63 10.27 -1.53
CA ASP A 206 -31.24 10.26 -2.87
C ASP A 206 -30.28 9.75 -3.95
N LEU A 207 -28.97 10.02 -3.85
CA LEU A 207 -27.97 9.36 -4.71
C LEU A 207 -28.01 7.84 -4.56
N ILE A 208 -28.04 7.35 -3.32
CA ILE A 208 -28.09 5.91 -3.03
C ILE A 208 -29.37 5.29 -3.60
N ARG A 209 -30.53 5.89 -3.34
CA ARG A 209 -31.82 5.41 -3.87
C ARG A 209 -31.84 5.41 -5.38
N HIS A 210 -31.30 6.45 -6.00
CA HIS A 210 -31.17 6.54 -7.45
C HIS A 210 -30.32 5.38 -7.99
N THR A 211 -29.12 5.16 -7.44
CA THR A 211 -28.24 4.08 -7.92
C THR A 211 -28.80 2.69 -7.62
N GLN A 212 -29.53 2.49 -6.51
CA GLN A 212 -30.25 1.23 -6.26
C GLN A 212 -31.36 0.98 -7.28
N ALA A 213 -32.13 2.02 -7.63
CA ALA A 213 -33.17 1.92 -8.65
C ALA A 213 -32.60 1.63 -10.04
N VAL A 214 -31.45 2.26 -10.38
CA VAL A 214 -30.69 1.96 -11.61
C VAL A 214 -30.17 0.53 -11.61
N ALA A 215 -29.53 0.08 -10.52
CA ALA A 215 -29.03 -1.28 -10.40
C ALA A 215 -30.17 -2.31 -10.62
N ARG A 216 -31.32 -2.08 -9.99
CA ARG A 216 -32.50 -2.94 -10.13
C ARG A 216 -33.08 -2.92 -11.55
N SER A 217 -33.16 -1.75 -12.20
CA SER A 217 -33.67 -1.66 -13.58
C SER A 217 -32.73 -2.32 -14.60
N ARG A 218 -31.44 -2.42 -14.28
CA ARG A 218 -30.42 -3.17 -15.02
C ARG A 218 -30.34 -4.66 -14.65
N GLY A 219 -31.23 -5.15 -13.79
CA GLY A 219 -31.32 -6.57 -13.43
C GLY A 219 -30.30 -7.04 -12.40
N ALA A 220 -29.59 -6.12 -11.73
CA ALA A 220 -28.73 -6.49 -10.60
C ALA A 220 -29.59 -6.96 -9.42
N ARG A 221 -29.23 -8.10 -8.84
CA ARG A 221 -29.86 -8.64 -7.62
C ARG A 221 -29.22 -8.11 -6.35
N GLU A 222 -27.99 -7.61 -6.46
CA GLU A 222 -27.27 -7.02 -5.34
C GLU A 222 -26.58 -5.72 -5.73
N MET A 223 -26.49 -4.80 -4.76
CA MET A 223 -25.67 -3.61 -4.85
C MET A 223 -24.65 -3.60 -3.71
N LYS A 224 -23.39 -3.30 -4.04
CA LYS A 224 -22.28 -3.17 -3.07
C LYS A 224 -21.83 -1.72 -2.97
N VAL A 225 -21.38 -1.32 -1.78
CA VAL A 225 -20.71 -0.04 -1.54
C VAL A 225 -19.60 -0.25 -0.52
N SER A 226 -18.55 0.57 -0.57
CA SER A 226 -17.45 0.50 0.40
C SER A 226 -16.98 1.87 0.85
N THR A 227 -16.45 1.95 2.08
CA THR A 227 -15.85 3.17 2.64
C THR A 227 -14.89 2.82 3.77
N GLN A 228 -14.06 3.78 4.19
CA GLN A 228 -13.23 3.60 5.38
C GLN A 228 -14.09 3.51 6.64
N VAL A 229 -13.70 2.67 7.60
CA VAL A 229 -14.50 2.34 8.80
C VAL A 229 -14.87 3.58 9.61
N HIS A 230 -14.04 4.62 9.58
CA HIS A 230 -14.28 5.87 10.30
C HIS A 230 -15.30 6.81 9.61
N ASN A 231 -15.73 6.52 8.37
CA ASN A 231 -16.73 7.31 7.66
C ASN A 231 -18.16 6.96 8.11
N TYR A 232 -18.48 7.32 9.36
CA TYR A 232 -19.76 6.97 9.98
C TYR A 232 -20.97 7.65 9.31
N ALA A 233 -20.76 8.79 8.65
CA ALA A 233 -21.83 9.56 8.05
C ALA A 233 -22.54 8.76 6.94
N VAL A 234 -21.77 8.20 6.01
CA VAL A 234 -22.31 7.40 4.89
C VAL A 234 -22.83 6.05 5.37
N GLN A 235 -22.14 5.41 6.32
CA GLN A 235 -22.57 4.11 6.87
C GLN A 235 -23.95 4.20 7.53
N LYS A 236 -24.25 5.30 8.25
CA LYS A 236 -25.60 5.54 8.80
C LYS A 236 -26.66 5.71 7.72
N VAL A 237 -26.32 6.26 6.55
CA VAL A 237 -27.27 6.34 5.44
C VAL A 237 -27.49 4.95 4.87
N TRP A 238 -26.44 4.20 4.58
CA TRP A 238 -26.53 2.86 4.02
C TRP A 238 -27.38 1.91 4.89
N ALA A 239 -27.19 1.94 6.21
CA ALA A 239 -28.00 1.15 7.13
C ALA A 239 -29.51 1.48 7.06
N ARG A 240 -29.87 2.74 6.77
CA ARG A 240 -31.28 3.14 6.56
C ARG A 240 -31.79 2.77 5.18
N GLU A 241 -30.90 2.74 4.20
CA GLU A 241 -31.23 2.43 2.81
C GLU A 241 -31.06 0.93 2.48
N GLY A 242 -31.18 0.04 3.47
CA GLY A 242 -31.26 -1.42 3.26
C GLY A 242 -29.93 -2.15 3.16
N PHE A 243 -28.80 -1.46 3.33
CA PHE A 243 -27.49 -2.11 3.28
C PHE A 243 -27.10 -2.69 4.64
N HIS A 244 -26.40 -3.82 4.62
CA HIS A 244 -25.76 -4.41 5.79
C HIS A 244 -24.27 -4.64 5.55
N LEU A 245 -23.47 -4.45 6.61
CA LEU A 245 -22.05 -4.78 6.62
C LEU A 245 -21.88 -6.28 6.39
N PHE A 246 -21.05 -6.69 5.44
CA PHE A 246 -20.77 -8.11 5.19
C PHE A 246 -19.28 -8.45 5.12
N GLU A 247 -18.40 -7.46 4.94
CA GLU A 247 -16.96 -7.67 4.90
C GLU A 247 -16.20 -6.46 5.43
N ALA A 248 -15.07 -6.71 6.11
CA ALA A 248 -14.13 -5.70 6.56
C ALA A 248 -12.71 -6.16 6.23
N LEU A 249 -11.92 -5.26 5.65
CA LEU A 249 -10.54 -5.52 5.24
C LEU A 249 -9.59 -4.50 5.85
N ASP A 250 -8.60 -4.96 6.59
CA ASP A 250 -7.49 -4.11 7.02
C ASP A 250 -6.58 -3.81 5.82
N THR A 251 -6.30 -2.53 5.61
CA THR A 251 -5.34 -2.05 4.63
C THR A 251 -4.01 -1.79 5.33
N TRP A 252 -2.98 -2.49 4.88
CA TRP A 252 -1.62 -2.41 5.39
C TRP A 252 -0.71 -1.77 4.35
N HIS A 253 0.19 -0.90 4.79
CA HIS A 253 1.29 -0.42 3.97
C HIS A 253 2.61 -1.00 4.51
N VAL A 254 3.40 -1.62 3.64
CA VAL A 254 4.76 -2.07 3.95
C VAL A 254 5.75 -1.12 3.28
N ASN A 255 6.45 -0.32 4.08
CA ASN A 255 7.34 0.72 3.59
C ASN A 255 8.76 0.17 3.36
N ALA A 256 8.92 -0.64 2.32
CA ALA A 256 10.17 -1.34 2.02
C ALA A 256 11.29 -0.39 1.53
N LEU A 257 10.97 0.61 0.71
CA LEU A 257 11.88 1.67 0.23
C LEU A 257 13.19 1.14 -0.39
N LEU A 258 13.09 0.08 -1.21
CA LEU A 258 14.25 -0.62 -1.78
C LEU A 258 14.86 0.10 -2.99
N SER A 259 14.11 1.00 -3.62
CA SER A 259 14.56 1.75 -4.79
C SER A 259 14.42 3.27 -4.64
N ALA A 260 13.57 3.71 -3.72
CA ALA A 260 13.24 5.10 -3.48
C ALA A 260 14.41 5.97 -3.00
N GLY A 261 14.36 7.24 -3.42
CA GLY A 261 15.22 8.32 -2.96
C GLY A 261 16.67 8.26 -3.43
N GLN A 262 17.48 9.10 -2.81
CA GLN A 262 18.85 9.36 -3.25
C GLN A 262 19.79 8.24 -2.83
N THR A 263 20.48 7.63 -3.81
CA THR A 263 21.63 6.75 -3.54
C THR A 263 22.82 7.58 -3.06
N ILE A 264 23.34 7.29 -1.87
CA ILE A 264 24.53 7.96 -1.31
C ILE A 264 25.77 7.08 -1.34
N VAL A 265 25.58 5.75 -1.40
CA VAL A 265 26.66 4.77 -1.59
C VAL A 265 26.17 3.70 -2.54
N ASP A 266 27.03 3.33 -3.49
CA ASP A 266 26.85 2.21 -4.39
C ASP A 266 28.23 1.69 -4.78
N ARG A 267 28.70 0.63 -4.11
CA ARG A 267 30.08 0.15 -4.29
C ARG A 267 30.22 -1.35 -4.04
N PRO A 268 31.30 -1.98 -4.56
CA PRO A 268 31.67 -3.33 -4.17
C PRO A 268 31.93 -3.45 -2.66
N LEU A 269 31.62 -4.62 -2.11
CA LEU A 269 31.81 -4.97 -0.72
C LEU A 269 32.31 -6.42 -0.64
N THR A 270 33.37 -6.66 0.11
CA THR A 270 33.91 -8.00 0.35
C THR A 270 34.33 -8.09 1.81
N PHE A 271 34.09 -9.24 2.42
CA PHE A 271 34.54 -9.55 3.77
C PHE A 271 35.66 -10.57 3.69
N SER A 272 36.89 -10.14 3.92
CA SER A 272 38.01 -11.07 3.88
C SER A 272 38.00 -12.01 5.07
N ALA A 273 38.57 -13.21 4.91
CA ALA A 273 38.76 -14.14 6.02
C ALA A 273 39.49 -13.49 7.21
N GLU A 274 40.45 -12.60 6.94
CA GLU A 274 41.17 -11.85 7.98
C GLU A 274 40.28 -10.85 8.72
N GLN A 275 39.39 -10.13 8.02
CA GLN A 275 38.42 -9.23 8.66
C GLN A 275 37.47 -10.02 9.56
N ILE A 276 36.98 -11.17 9.10
CA ILE A 276 36.10 -12.06 9.88
C ILE A 276 36.83 -12.57 11.13
N ARG A 277 38.07 -13.01 10.99
CA ARG A 277 38.91 -13.46 12.10
C ARG A 277 39.13 -12.35 13.14
N ARG A 278 39.51 -11.15 12.71
CA ARG A 278 39.68 -9.98 13.60
C ARG A 278 38.37 -9.59 14.28
N PHE A 279 37.24 -9.67 13.57
CA PHE A 279 35.94 -9.38 14.17
C PHE A 279 35.58 -10.42 15.23
N ALA A 280 35.87 -11.71 15.01
CA ALA A 280 35.70 -12.75 16.02
C ALA A 280 36.53 -12.45 17.29
N GLU A 281 37.77 -12.00 17.14
CA GLU A 281 38.63 -11.62 18.28
C GLU A 281 38.07 -10.43 19.07
N VAL A 282 37.60 -9.38 18.38
CA VAL A 282 37.10 -8.16 19.03
C VAL A 282 35.70 -8.36 19.63
N SER A 283 34.82 -9.07 18.93
CA SER A 283 33.45 -9.32 19.40
C SER A 283 33.36 -10.44 20.43
N GLY A 284 34.34 -11.34 20.48
CA GLY A 284 34.29 -12.58 21.23
C GLY A 284 33.44 -13.68 20.59
N ASP A 285 32.80 -13.42 19.45
CA ASP A 285 32.02 -14.41 18.71
C ASP A 285 32.93 -15.28 17.83
N ALA A 286 33.47 -16.33 18.45
CA ALA A 286 34.29 -17.34 17.79
C ALA A 286 33.48 -18.58 17.37
N ASN A 287 32.18 -18.43 17.04
CA ASN A 287 31.38 -19.53 16.53
C ASN A 287 32.11 -20.22 15.34
N PRO A 288 32.26 -21.56 15.34
CA PRO A 288 32.99 -22.28 14.29
C PRO A 288 32.51 -21.98 12.86
N LEU A 289 31.25 -21.57 12.67
CA LEU A 289 30.73 -21.16 11.36
C LEU A 289 31.51 -19.98 10.73
N HIS A 290 32.17 -19.16 11.54
CA HIS A 290 32.93 -17.99 11.10
C HIS A 290 34.43 -18.27 10.93
N VAL A 291 35.00 -19.20 11.71
CA VAL A 291 36.46 -19.36 11.86
C VAL A 291 36.99 -20.73 11.44
N ASP A 292 36.11 -21.71 11.19
CA ASP A 292 36.49 -23.06 10.78
C ASP A 292 35.69 -23.49 9.53
N ALA A 293 36.40 -23.61 8.41
CA ALA A 293 35.80 -23.98 7.14
C ALA A 293 35.24 -25.41 7.12
N ALA A 294 35.82 -26.34 7.89
CA ALA A 294 35.33 -27.71 7.98
C ALA A 294 34.01 -27.75 8.78
N ALA A 295 33.95 -27.01 9.89
CA ALA A 295 32.73 -26.88 10.68
C ALA A 295 31.60 -26.21 9.88
N ALA A 296 31.89 -25.13 9.15
CA ALA A 296 30.91 -24.44 8.31
C ALA A 296 30.38 -25.35 7.18
N ARG A 297 31.25 -26.14 6.54
CA ARG A 297 30.84 -27.15 5.54
C ARG A 297 29.99 -28.26 6.15
N ALA A 298 30.34 -28.73 7.35
CA ALA A 298 29.53 -29.73 8.07
C ALA A 298 28.13 -29.20 8.43
N ALA A 299 27.98 -27.89 8.62
CA ALA A 299 26.70 -27.21 8.84
C ALA A 299 25.92 -26.88 7.55
N GLY A 300 26.45 -27.24 6.37
CA GLY A 300 25.78 -27.06 5.08
C GLY A 300 26.13 -25.77 4.33
N PHE A 301 27.11 -24.98 4.79
CA PHE A 301 27.58 -23.80 4.07
C PHE A 301 28.72 -24.16 3.09
N PRO A 302 28.93 -23.39 2.01
CA PRO A 302 30.08 -23.59 1.11
C PRO A 302 31.45 -23.38 1.76
N GLY A 303 31.51 -22.64 2.88
CA GLY A 303 32.72 -22.28 3.62
C GLY A 303 32.36 -21.38 4.79
N CYS A 304 33.36 -20.73 5.41
CA CYS A 304 33.11 -19.78 6.49
C CYS A 304 32.19 -18.65 6.03
N ILE A 305 31.21 -18.33 6.87
CA ILE A 305 30.32 -17.19 6.66
C ILE A 305 30.81 -15.99 7.48
N ALA A 306 30.64 -14.78 6.99
CA ALA A 306 30.88 -13.57 7.76
C ALA A 306 29.81 -13.41 8.86
N HIS A 307 30.17 -12.82 9.99
CA HIS A 307 29.18 -12.39 10.99
C HIS A 307 28.24 -11.38 10.35
N GLY A 308 26.92 -11.57 10.48
CA GLY A 308 25.96 -10.58 9.99
C GLY A 308 26.21 -9.18 10.58
N VAL A 309 26.59 -9.13 11.86
CA VAL A 309 26.93 -7.89 12.56
C VAL A 309 28.23 -7.27 12.05
N LEU A 310 29.17 -8.03 11.49
CA LEU A 310 30.32 -7.44 10.79
C LEU A 310 29.85 -6.65 9.56
N ALA A 311 28.93 -7.21 8.76
CA ALA A 311 28.34 -6.47 7.65
C ALA A 311 27.53 -5.24 8.10
N ALA A 312 26.91 -5.30 9.28
CA ALA A 312 26.25 -4.16 9.90
C ALA A 312 27.21 -3.00 10.20
N THR A 313 28.45 -3.30 10.62
CA THR A 313 29.43 -2.26 10.96
C THR A 313 29.82 -1.41 9.76
N GLU A 314 29.73 -1.94 8.53
CA GLU A 314 29.92 -1.16 7.32
C GLU A 314 28.88 -0.04 7.18
N LEU A 315 27.65 -0.26 7.64
CA LEU A 315 26.65 0.80 7.65
C LEU A 315 27.00 1.90 8.65
N SER A 316 27.50 1.54 9.83
CA SER A 316 28.01 2.50 10.81
C SER A 316 29.17 3.32 10.25
N ARG A 317 30.12 2.64 9.59
CA ARG A 317 31.27 3.28 8.94
C ARG A 317 30.80 4.23 7.84
N VAL A 318 30.03 3.74 6.87
CA VAL A 318 29.50 4.55 5.76
C VAL A 318 28.77 5.79 6.27
N LEU A 319 27.78 5.62 7.16
CA LEU A 319 26.95 6.74 7.62
C LEU A 319 27.76 7.74 8.45
N GLY A 320 28.67 7.25 9.31
CA GLY A 320 29.44 8.08 10.23
C GLY A 320 30.71 8.71 9.64
N THR A 321 31.30 8.12 8.59
CA THR A 321 32.59 8.56 8.03
C THR A 321 32.51 9.00 6.58
N ASP A 322 31.68 8.35 5.76
CA ASP A 322 31.70 8.55 4.30
C ASP A 322 30.57 9.49 3.85
N ALA A 323 29.31 9.06 4.03
CA ALA A 323 28.12 9.77 3.59
C ALA A 323 26.92 9.39 4.49
N PRO A 324 26.25 10.34 5.16
CA PRO A 324 26.53 11.78 5.17
C PRO A 324 27.88 12.16 5.81
N GLY A 325 28.52 11.22 6.50
CA GLY A 325 29.84 11.38 7.07
C GLY A 325 29.83 11.99 8.47
N PRO A 326 30.94 12.62 8.90
CA PRO A 326 31.10 13.16 10.25
C PRO A 326 29.92 14.05 10.67
N GLY A 327 29.50 13.91 11.93
CA GLY A 327 28.31 14.59 12.48
C GLY A 327 27.01 13.79 12.34
N THR A 328 27.04 12.62 11.71
CA THR A 328 25.90 11.70 11.64
C THR A 328 25.85 10.79 12.86
N ILE A 329 24.68 10.72 13.50
CA ILE A 329 24.40 9.85 14.65
C ILE A 329 23.32 8.85 14.25
N ILE A 330 23.59 7.56 14.39
CA ILE A 330 22.58 6.51 14.27
C ILE A 330 21.77 6.49 15.57
N ARG A 331 20.47 6.74 15.47
CA ARG A 331 19.53 6.77 16.61
C ARG A 331 18.75 5.46 16.75
N HIS A 332 18.51 4.80 15.64
CA HIS A 332 17.87 3.49 15.57
C HIS A 332 18.49 2.71 14.43
N LEU A 333 18.63 1.40 14.61
CA LEU A 333 19.14 0.46 13.62
C LEU A 333 18.33 -0.83 13.71
N GLU A 334 17.74 -1.23 12.60
CA GLU A 334 17.05 -2.49 12.41
C GLU A 334 17.68 -3.25 11.24
N GLN A 335 17.89 -4.55 11.38
CA GLN A 335 18.60 -5.35 10.39
C GLN A 335 17.99 -6.74 10.24
N ALA A 336 17.94 -7.21 9.00
CA ALA A 336 17.58 -8.57 8.65
C ALA A 336 18.70 -9.23 7.85
N PHE A 337 19.17 -10.38 8.33
CA PHE A 337 20.16 -11.23 7.67
C PHE A 337 19.42 -12.30 6.87
N LEU A 338 19.27 -12.06 5.57
CA LEU A 338 18.39 -12.82 4.68
C LEU A 338 19.09 -14.01 4.03
N ARG A 339 20.39 -13.86 3.76
CA ARG A 339 21.25 -14.89 3.17
C ARG A 339 22.63 -14.83 3.83
N PRO A 340 23.34 -15.96 3.96
CA PRO A 340 24.71 -15.96 4.47
C PRO A 340 25.63 -15.15 3.55
N LEU A 341 26.53 -14.38 4.16
CA LEU A 341 27.63 -13.72 3.47
C LEU A 341 28.86 -14.60 3.59
N LEU A 342 29.55 -14.90 2.51
CA LEU A 342 30.71 -15.78 2.46
C LEU A 342 32.01 -14.97 2.50
N ALA A 343 33.05 -15.55 3.10
CA ALA A 343 34.39 -15.00 3.06
C ALA A 343 34.88 -14.84 1.62
N ASP A 344 35.56 -13.73 1.33
CA ASP A 344 36.25 -13.45 0.07
C ASP A 344 35.32 -13.48 -1.18
N VAL A 345 34.01 -13.37 -0.98
CA VAL A 345 33.01 -13.22 -2.05
C VAL A 345 32.68 -11.75 -2.28
N ALA A 346 32.44 -11.40 -3.55
CA ALA A 346 32.04 -10.06 -3.96
C ALA A 346 30.54 -9.84 -3.73
N TYR A 347 30.22 -8.78 -3.02
CA TYR A 347 28.88 -8.24 -2.81
C TYR A 347 28.83 -6.79 -3.29
N ARG A 348 27.63 -6.23 -3.31
CA ARG A 348 27.40 -4.80 -3.58
C ARG A 348 26.65 -4.17 -2.41
N LEU A 349 27.20 -3.09 -1.88
CA LEU A 349 26.55 -2.27 -0.86
C LEU A 349 25.87 -1.08 -1.53
N VAL A 350 24.55 -0.98 -1.35
CA VAL A 350 23.76 0.17 -1.77
C VAL A 350 23.14 0.81 -0.54
N VAL A 351 23.35 2.12 -0.34
CA VAL A 351 22.74 2.90 0.75
C VAL A 351 21.97 4.06 0.15
N ARG A 352 20.71 4.19 0.54
CA ARG A 352 19.77 5.21 0.07
C ARG A 352 19.24 6.05 1.22
N ILE A 353 18.93 7.31 0.92
CA ILE A 353 18.14 8.19 1.78
C ILE A 353 16.81 8.46 1.07
N PRO A 354 15.71 7.76 1.44
CA PRO A 354 14.43 7.86 0.73
C PRO A 354 13.89 9.29 0.60
N GLY A 355 14.04 10.11 1.64
CA GLY A 355 13.64 11.53 1.65
C GLY A 355 14.69 12.50 1.10
N GLY A 356 15.78 12.01 0.52
CA GLY A 356 16.92 12.82 0.06
C GLY A 356 17.88 13.22 1.18
N LEU A 357 19.16 13.43 0.81
CA LEU A 357 20.20 13.85 1.74
C LEU A 357 19.94 15.29 2.23
N ARG A 358 20.10 15.50 3.53
CA ARG A 358 19.93 16.80 4.18
C ARG A 358 21.24 17.24 4.83
N GLU A 359 21.44 18.55 4.92
CA GLU A 359 22.58 19.13 5.63
C GLU A 359 22.48 18.95 7.15
N SER A 360 21.26 18.93 7.69
CA SER A 360 21.01 18.70 9.12
C SER A 360 19.61 18.15 9.37
N GLY A 361 19.43 17.54 10.54
CA GLY A 361 18.15 17.01 10.99
C GLY A 361 18.00 15.50 10.80
N PRO A 362 16.81 14.96 11.13
CA PRO A 362 16.54 13.54 11.03
C PRO A 362 16.36 13.10 9.57
N MET A 363 16.86 11.91 9.27
CA MET A 363 16.70 11.20 8.00
C MET A 363 16.58 9.69 8.27
N GLN A 364 16.03 8.96 7.31
CA GLN A 364 16.10 7.49 7.30
C GLN A 364 17.11 7.06 6.23
N ALA A 365 17.95 6.09 6.55
CA ALA A 365 18.79 5.39 5.61
C ALA A 365 18.29 3.96 5.43
N VAL A 366 18.29 3.48 4.19
CA VAL A 366 17.98 2.09 3.84
C VAL A 366 19.18 1.52 3.12
N ALA A 367 19.72 0.42 3.62
CA ALA A 367 20.91 -0.22 3.08
C ALA A 367 20.62 -1.66 2.67
N GLN A 368 21.10 -2.03 1.50
CA GLN A 368 21.05 -3.38 0.96
C GLN A 368 22.46 -3.88 0.69
N VAL A 369 22.77 -5.09 1.16
CA VAL A 369 23.88 -5.88 0.65
C VAL A 369 23.31 -6.88 -0.34
N LEU A 370 23.79 -6.82 -1.57
CA LEU A 370 23.33 -7.63 -2.68
C LEU A 370 24.43 -8.61 -3.12
N ASP A 371 24.05 -9.83 -3.50
CA ASP A 371 24.94 -10.77 -4.18
C ASP A 371 25.10 -10.43 -5.68
N GLU A 372 25.84 -11.27 -6.41
CA GLU A 372 26.11 -11.12 -7.84
C GLU A 372 24.83 -11.17 -8.70
N ASP A 373 23.82 -11.91 -8.25
CA ASP A 373 22.51 -12.01 -8.90
C ASP A 373 21.57 -10.85 -8.52
N GLY A 374 22.03 -9.93 -7.67
CA GLY A 374 21.25 -8.80 -7.18
C GLY A 374 20.22 -9.18 -6.11
N GLN A 375 20.30 -10.38 -5.53
CA GLN A 375 19.44 -10.77 -4.43
C GLN A 375 19.91 -10.12 -3.13
N THR A 376 18.96 -9.69 -2.30
CA THR A 376 19.30 -9.05 -1.02
C THR A 376 19.76 -10.09 0.00
N CYS A 377 21.02 -9.99 0.44
CA CYS A 377 21.60 -10.80 1.50
C CYS A 377 21.39 -10.19 2.89
N MET A 378 21.42 -8.85 2.97
CA MET A 378 21.13 -8.10 4.19
C MET A 378 20.32 -6.86 3.84
N LEU A 379 19.26 -6.60 4.62
CA LEU A 379 18.51 -5.35 4.60
C LEU A 379 18.69 -4.67 5.94
N ALA A 380 19.03 -3.39 5.92
CA ALA A 380 19.17 -2.59 7.13
C ALA A 380 18.45 -1.26 6.97
N ARG A 381 17.85 -0.80 8.06
CA ARG A 381 17.20 0.50 8.17
C ARG A 381 17.79 1.25 9.33
N SER A 382 18.09 2.53 9.14
CA SER A 382 18.61 3.37 10.21
C SER A 382 17.91 4.70 10.24
N ASP A 383 17.43 5.08 11.42
CA ASP A 383 17.06 6.47 11.66
C ASP A 383 18.33 7.20 12.10
N ILE A 384 18.74 8.18 11.31
CA ILE A 384 19.94 8.97 11.54
C ILE A 384 19.60 10.42 11.85
N LEU A 385 20.46 11.07 12.61
CA LEU A 385 20.44 12.50 12.85
C LEU A 385 21.77 13.09 12.39
N ARG A 386 21.73 13.99 11.40
CA ARG A 386 22.90 14.78 11.03
C ARG A 386 22.91 16.07 11.84
N ARG A 387 23.95 16.25 12.65
CA ARG A 387 24.22 17.51 13.35
C ARG A 387 24.97 18.44 12.40
N ARG A 388 24.71 19.75 12.53
CA ARG A 388 25.46 20.79 11.83
C ARG A 388 26.90 20.84 12.32
#